data_AF-A0A7Y0JQY3-F1
#
_entry.id   AF-A0A7Y0JQY3-F1
#
_cell.length_a   1.000
_cell.length_b   1.000
_cell.length_c   1.000
_cell.angle_alpha   90.00
_cell.angle_beta   90.00
_cell.angle_gamma   90.00
#
_symmetry.space_group_name_H-M   'P 1'
#
loop_
_entity.id
_entity.type
_entity.pdbx_description
1 polymer ?
#
loop_
_entity_poly.entity_id
_entity_poly.type
_entity_poly.pdbx_seq_one_letter_code
_entity_poly.pdbx_strand_id
1 'polypeptide(L)' 'MEPPSETFNPWTVVNVVFHHLADHGLHPTLGNADPGAPAAELLRAFGIEPAPEGDRQVGENVKAHLAEIRAAVFGEKDV' A
#
# COMPACT_ATOMS: atom_id res chain seq x y z
N MET A 1 26.13 -20.59 -0.19
CA MET A 1 25.33 -19.38 -0.46
C MET A 1 24.05 -19.56 0.32
N GLU A 2 23.80 -18.77 1.36
CA GLU A 2 22.46 -18.77 1.99
C GLU A 2 21.42 -18.26 0.99
N PRO A 3 20.20 -18.82 0.98
CA PRO A 3 19.12 -18.27 0.17
C PRO A 3 18.87 -16.81 0.57
N PRO A 4 18.50 -15.93 -0.37
CA PRO A 4 18.14 -14.56 -0.03
C PRO A 4 17.00 -14.57 0.98
N SER A 5 17.13 -13.74 2.02
CA SER A 5 16.08 -13.54 3.01
C SER A 5 14.79 -13.08 2.32
N GLU A 6 13.70 -13.80 2.57
CA GLU A 6 12.40 -13.50 1.99
C GLU A 6 11.92 -12.13 2.47
N THR A 7 11.39 -11.34 1.53
CA THR A 7 10.89 -9.99 1.81
C THR A 7 9.62 -9.71 1.03
N PHE A 8 8.68 -9.02 1.69
CA PHE A 8 7.44 -8.59 1.07
C PHE A 8 7.08 -7.16 1.47
N ASN A 9 6.31 -6.52 0.60
CA ASN A 9 5.74 -5.21 0.90
C ASN A 9 4.52 -5.36 1.84
N PRO A 10 4.48 -4.66 2.98
CA PRO A 10 3.33 -4.63 3.88
C PRO A 10 1.97 -4.30 3.20
N TRP A 11 1.92 -3.37 2.25
CA TRP A 11 0.67 -3.04 1.52
C TRP A 11 0.19 -4.15 0.59
N THR A 12 1.10 -5.00 0.10
CA THR A 12 0.69 -6.21 -0.63
C THR A 12 -0.05 -7.17 0.30
N VAL A 13 0.43 -7.32 1.54
CA VAL A 13 -0.26 -8.11 2.57
C VAL A 13 -1.64 -7.52 2.89
N VAL A 14 -1.73 -6.19 3.07
CA VAL A 14 -3.02 -5.51 3.26
C VAL A 14 -3.97 -5.82 2.11
N ASN A 15 -3.51 -5.72 0.86
CA ASN A 15 -4.32 -6.01 -0.31
C ASN A 15 -4.83 -7.45 -0.33
N VAL A 16 -3.97 -8.43 -0.06
CA VAL A 16 -4.35 -9.86 -0.01
C VAL A 16 -5.37 -10.13 1.07
N VAL A 17 -5.17 -9.58 2.28
CA VAL A 17 -6.12 -9.72 3.39
C VAL A 17 -7.46 -9.08 3.04
N PHE A 18 -7.46 -7.90 2.41
CA PHE A 18 -8.70 -7.24 2.01
C PHE A 18 -9.49 -8.04 1.00
N HIS A 19 -8.82 -8.60 -0.02
CA HIS A 19 -9.47 -9.48 -1.00
C HIS A 19 -10.01 -10.75 -0.35
N HIS A 20 -9.25 -11.38 0.53
CA HIS A 20 -9.69 -12.55 1.26
C HIS A 20 -10.97 -12.27 2.06
N LEU A 21 -11.02 -11.14 2.79
CA LEU A 21 -12.21 -10.73 3.53
C LEU A 21 -13.40 -10.46 2.58
N ALA A 22 -13.16 -9.81 1.44
CA ALA A 22 -14.16 -9.57 0.41
C ALA A 22 -14.76 -10.87 -0.16
N ASP A 23 -13.94 -11.87 -0.43
CA ASP A 23 -14.38 -13.19 -0.90
C ASP A 23 -15.24 -13.92 0.16
N HIS A 24 -15.07 -13.59 1.44
CA HIS A 24 -15.90 -14.06 2.54
C HIS A 24 -17.14 -13.19 2.81
N GLY A 25 -17.44 -12.21 1.94
CA GLY A 25 -18.61 -11.34 2.05
C GLY A 25 -18.46 -10.19 3.05
N LEU A 26 -17.25 -9.95 3.55
CA LEU A 26 -16.93 -8.79 4.39
C LEU A 26 -16.47 -7.64 3.50
N HIS A 27 -16.82 -6.41 3.84
CA HIS A 27 -16.42 -5.24 3.06
C HIS A 27 -15.40 -4.40 3.85
N PRO A 28 -14.12 -4.81 3.92
CA PRO A 28 -13.12 -4.09 4.68
C PRO A 28 -12.88 -2.70 4.08
N THR A 29 -12.82 -1.70 4.94
CA THR A 29 -12.49 -0.32 4.57
C THR A 29 -11.27 0.14 5.35
N LEU A 30 -10.43 0.96 4.73
CA LEU A 30 -9.36 1.66 5.44
C LEU A 30 -9.97 2.65 6.44
N GLY A 31 -9.57 2.53 7.70
CA GLY A 31 -9.89 3.52 8.74
C GLY A 31 -8.85 4.64 8.78
N ASN A 32 -8.82 5.39 9.88
CA ASN A 32 -7.86 6.48 10.09
C ASN A 32 -6.45 6.00 10.50
N ALA A 33 -6.29 4.71 10.81
CA ALA A 33 -5.01 4.13 11.18
C ALA A 33 -4.29 3.57 9.94
N ASP A 34 -2.96 3.66 9.93
CA ASP A 34 -2.14 3.07 8.89
C ASP A 34 -2.18 1.53 8.97
N PRO A 35 -2.70 0.83 7.95
CA PRO A 35 -2.72 -0.63 7.91
C PRO A 35 -1.33 -1.24 7.61
N GLY A 36 -0.37 -0.45 7.13
CA GLY A 36 0.97 -0.90 6.80
C GLY A 36 1.76 -1.38 8.02
N ALA A 37 1.63 -0.67 9.15
CA ALA A 37 2.29 -1.05 10.40
C ALA A 37 1.89 -2.45 10.91
N PRO A 38 0.60 -2.79 11.10
CA PRO A 38 0.22 -4.15 11.51
C PRO A 38 0.55 -5.21 10.45
N ALA A 39 0.56 -4.86 9.16
CA ALA A 39 0.99 -5.78 8.10
C ALA A 39 2.51 -6.08 8.14
N ALA A 40 3.33 -5.09 8.47
CA ALA A 40 4.77 -5.30 8.66
C ALA A 40 5.06 -6.19 9.88
N GLU A 41 4.30 -6.02 10.96
CA GLU A 41 4.39 -6.90 12.14
C GLU A 41 3.99 -8.34 11.80
N LEU A 42 2.98 -8.53 10.96
CA LEU A 42 2.58 -9.86 10.48
C LEU A 42 3.70 -10.54 9.68
N LEU A 43 4.36 -9.81 8.79
CA LEU A 43 5.52 -10.32 8.05
C LEU A 43 6.65 -10.74 8.98
N ARG A 44 6.98 -9.90 9.97
CA ARG A 44 8.00 -10.22 10.99
C ARG A 44 7.65 -11.47 11.80
N ALA A 45 6.37 -11.64 12.16
CA ALA A 45 5.89 -12.83 12.87
C ALA A 45 6.06 -14.13 12.05
N PHE A 46 6.07 -14.02 10.71
CA PHE A 46 6.37 -15.12 9.80
C PHE A 46 7.85 -15.27 9.46
N GLY A 47 8.74 -14.47 10.07
CA GLY A 47 10.18 -14.49 9.79
C GLY A 47 10.56 -13.85 8.46
N ILE A 48 9.67 -13.05 7.87
CA ILE A 48 9.89 -12.32 6.63
C ILE A 48 10.26 -10.88 6.97
N GLU A 49 11.31 -10.36 6.34
CA GLU A 49 11.70 -8.96 6.54
C GLU A 49 10.79 -8.04 5.70
N PRO A 50 10.06 -7.09 6.29
CA PRO A 50 9.21 -6.18 5.52
C PRO A 50 10.05 -5.19 4.70
N ALA A 51 9.84 -5.13 3.38
CA ALA A 51 10.46 -4.14 2.50
C ALA A 51 9.40 -3.16 1.97
N PRO A 52 9.38 -1.90 2.44
CA PRO A 52 8.49 -0.85 1.94
C PRO A 52 8.99 -0.22 0.61
N GLU A 53 10.05 -0.75 0.00
CA GLU A 53 10.67 -0.24 -1.23
C GLU A 53 9.75 -0.48 -2.44
N GLY A 54 8.75 0.39 -2.54
CA GLY A 54 7.76 0.42 -3.61
C GLY A 54 6.73 1.51 -3.33
N ASP A 55 6.18 1.56 -2.11
CA ASP A 55 5.04 2.45 -1.80
C ASP A 55 5.38 3.92 -1.78
N ARG A 56 6.59 4.29 -1.36
CA ARG A 56 6.94 5.71 -1.34
C ARG A 56 7.10 6.25 -2.76
N GLN A 57 7.79 5.52 -3.65
CA GLN A 57 7.94 5.97 -5.04
C GLN A 57 6.62 5.85 -5.82
N VAL A 58 5.88 4.76 -5.66
CA VAL A 58 4.58 4.56 -6.31
C VAL A 58 3.55 5.56 -5.78
N GLY A 59 3.50 5.79 -4.47
CA GLY A 59 2.62 6.78 -3.85
C GLY A 59 2.93 8.21 -4.30
N GLU A 60 4.20 8.59 -4.40
CA GLU A 60 4.60 9.88 -4.97
C GLU A 60 4.25 9.99 -6.46
N ASN A 61 4.45 8.93 -7.25
CA ASN A 61 4.06 8.89 -8.65
C ASN A 61 2.54 9.01 -8.83
N VAL A 62 1.74 8.34 -7.98
CA VAL A 62 0.27 8.43 -7.99
C VAL A 62 -0.17 9.84 -7.61
N LYS A 63 0.42 10.46 -6.58
CA LYS A 63 0.11 11.85 -6.21
C LYS A 63 0.46 12.83 -7.34
N ALA A 64 1.62 12.67 -7.96
CA ALA A 64 2.04 13.49 -9.10
C ALA A 64 1.06 13.36 -10.27
N HIS A 65 0.69 12.13 -10.63
CA HIS A 65 -0.26 11.88 -11.71
C HIS A 65 -1.67 12.42 -11.41
N LEU A 66 -2.14 12.29 -10.16
CA LEU A 66 -3.40 12.89 -9.73
C LEU A 66 -3.36 14.42 -9.75
N ALA A 67 -2.20 15.04 -9.53
CA ALA A 67 -2.02 16.48 -9.66
C ALA A 67 -2.09 16.92 -11.13
N GLU A 68 -1.47 16.17 -12.04
CA GLU A 68 -1.57 16.40 -13.50
C GLU A 68 -3.01 16.32 -13.99
N ILE A 69 -3.74 15.27 -13.61
CA ILE A 69 -5.16 15.09 -13.96
C ILE A 69 -5.98 16.27 -13.42
N ARG A 70 -5.73 16.68 -12.17
CA ARG A 70 -6.45 17.79 -11.54
C ARG A 70 -6.22 19.10 -12.29
N ALA A 71 -4.99 19.41 -12.66
CA ALA A 71 -4.64 20.60 -13.43
C ALA A 71 -5.31 20.56 -14.82
N ALA A 72 -5.29 19.41 -15.50
CA ALA A 72 -5.88 19.25 -16.83
C ALA A 72 -7.42 19.35 -16.82
N VAL A 73 -8.08 18.82 -15.78
CA VAL A 73 -9.55 18.74 -15.70
C VAL A 73 -10.17 20.01 -15.13
N PHE A 74 -9.56 20.60 -14.10
CA PHE A 74 -10.15 21.75 -13.40
C PHE A 74 -9.57 23.10 -13.82
N GLY A 75 -8.46 23.10 -14.57
CA GLY A 75 -7.64 24.29 -14.78
C GLY A 75 -7.03 24.77 -13.46
N GLU A 76 -5.85 25.38 -13.50
CA GLU A 76 -5.44 26.21 -12.36
C GLU A 76 -6.54 27.25 -12.14
N LYS A 77 -7.26 27.14 -11.03
CA LYS A 77 -8.01 28.28 -10.52
C LYS A 77 -6.97 29.29 -10.05
N ASP A 78 -6.52 30.12 -10.99
CA ASP A 78 -6.00 31.45 -10.68
C ASP A 78 -7.14 32.25 -10.02
N VAL A 79 -7.22 32.21 -8.68
CA VAL A 79 -7.57 33.33 -7.79
C VAL A 79 -6.90 33.10 -6.44
#